data_AF-K2DA57-F1
#
_entry.id   AF-K2DA57-F1
#
_cell.length_a   1.000
_cell.length_b   1.000
_cell.length_c   1.000
_cell.angle_alpha   90.00
_cell.angle_beta   90.00
_cell.angle_gamma   90.00
#
_symmetry.space_group_name_H-M   'P 1'
#
loop_
_entity.id
_entity.type
_entity.pdbx_description
1 polymer ?
#
loop_
_entity_poly.entity_id
_entity_poly.type
_entity_poly.pdbx_seq_one_letter_code
_entity_poly.pdbx_strand_id
1 'polypeptide(L)'
;MQLLKDIYNNAEGLKGRRLITITAVLSIAFLGIGIFIGYLNNLILKQSEVSTETVLPPPVVDTSVILEGRVSYTNPEYYPGDEISYVLTDSSGKEISLLKAEDDKLALAEGLNVKVKGVKMTTRAGTNYLLVKEVIINAAN
;
A
#
# COMPACT_ATOMS: atom_id res chain seq x y z
N MET A 1 -52.85 -14.00 -23.75
CA MET A 1 -52.89 -15.43 -23.38
C MET A 1 -52.70 -16.40 -24.54
N GLN A 2 -52.82 -15.99 -25.82
CA GLN A 2 -52.56 -16.88 -26.96
C GLN A 2 -51.08 -17.26 -27.09
N LEU A 3 -50.16 -16.29 -26.98
CA LEU A 3 -48.71 -16.52 -27.05
C LEU A 3 -48.18 -17.56 -26.04
N LEU A 4 -48.60 -17.48 -24.77
CA LEU A 4 -48.20 -18.46 -23.76
C LEU A 4 -48.78 -19.85 -24.04
N LYS A 5 -49.99 -19.91 -24.58
CA LYS A 5 -50.65 -21.17 -24.96
C LYS A 5 -49.97 -21.80 -26.17
N ASP A 6 -49.51 -20.99 -27.13
CA ASP A 6 -48.78 -21.45 -28.30
C ASP A 6 -47.38 -21.94 -27.93
N ILE A 7 -46.68 -21.26 -27.01
CA ILE A 7 -45.40 -21.72 -26.45
C ILE A 7 -45.58 -23.04 -25.70
N TYR A 8 -46.63 -23.14 -24.88
CA TYR A 8 -46.94 -24.35 -24.11
C TYR A 8 -47.26 -25.54 -25.04
N ASN A 9 -48.12 -25.35 -26.04
CA ASN A 9 -48.48 -26.40 -27.00
C ASN A 9 -47.27 -26.85 -27.84
N ASN A 10 -46.39 -25.92 -28.23
CA ASN A 10 -45.14 -26.25 -28.93
C ASN A 10 -44.14 -26.98 -28.03
N ALA A 11 -44.06 -26.61 -26.76
CA ALA A 11 -43.23 -27.30 -25.76
C ALA A 11 -43.76 -28.71 -25.45
N GLU A 12 -45.08 -28.92 -25.45
CA GLU A 12 -45.68 -30.24 -25.20
C GLU A 12 -45.47 -31.21 -26.38
N GLY A 13 -45.31 -30.68 -27.59
CA GLY A 13 -44.94 -31.45 -28.79
C GLY A 13 -43.47 -31.90 -28.85
N LEU A 14 -42.61 -31.38 -27.96
CA LEU A 14 -41.20 -31.75 -27.83
C LEU A 14 -41.04 -33.00 -26.94
N LYS A 15 -41.43 -34.17 -27.46
CA LYS A 15 -41.23 -35.47 -26.79
C LYS A 15 -40.22 -36.36 -27.52
N GLY A 16 -39.48 -37.15 -26.73
CA GLY A 16 -38.57 -38.20 -27.22
C GLY A 16 -37.31 -37.66 -27.93
N ARG A 17 -37.01 -38.20 -29.11
CA ARG A 17 -35.75 -37.99 -29.85
C ARG A 17 -35.45 -36.53 -30.18
N ARG A 18 -36.48 -35.70 -30.44
CA ARG A 18 -36.32 -34.27 -30.75
C ARG A 18 -35.85 -33.45 -29.55
N LEU A 19 -36.32 -33.80 -28.34
CA LEU A 19 -35.87 -33.15 -27.10
C LEU A 19 -34.38 -33.44 -26.88
N ILE A 20 -33.97 -34.69 -27.06
CA ILE A 20 -32.55 -35.11 -26.95
C ILE A 20 -31.69 -34.37 -27.98
N THR A 21 -32.15 -34.26 -29.23
CA THR A 21 -31.42 -33.51 -30.28
C THR A 21 -31.28 -32.04 -29.92
N ILE A 22 -32.34 -31.39 -29.43
CA ILE A 22 -32.29 -29.97 -29.05
C ILE A 22 -31.38 -29.76 -27.85
N THR A 23 -31.47 -30.60 -26.83
CA THR A 23 -30.58 -30.53 -25.66
C THR A 23 -29.11 -30.74 -26.07
N ALA A 24 -28.82 -31.69 -26.97
CA ALA A 24 -27.47 -31.93 -27.46
C ALA A 24 -26.93 -30.73 -28.25
N VAL A 25 -27.74 -30.15 -29.15
CA VAL A 25 -27.37 -28.95 -29.92
C VAL A 25 -27.14 -27.77 -28.98
N LEU A 26 -28.02 -27.57 -27.99
CA LEU A 26 -27.86 -26.51 -26.99
C LEU A 26 -26.56 -26.68 -26.20
N SER A 27 -26.26 -27.91 -25.77
CA SER A 27 -25.05 -28.23 -25.02
C SER A 27 -23.78 -27.92 -25.82
N ILE A 28 -23.76 -28.26 -27.12
CA ILE A 28 -22.63 -27.96 -28.00
C ILE A 28 -22.50 -26.44 -28.21
N ALA A 29 -23.62 -25.73 -28.37
CA ALA A 29 -23.62 -24.28 -28.51
C ALA A 29 -23.06 -23.59 -27.24
N PHE A 30 -23.49 -24.01 -26.06
CA PHE A 30 -22.99 -23.46 -24.79
C PHE A 30 -21.51 -23.80 -24.55
N LEU A 31 -21.06 -25.00 -24.93
CA LEU A 31 -19.64 -25.35 -24.92
C LEU A 31 -18.81 -24.42 -25.81
N GLY A 32 -19.28 -24.16 -27.04
CA GLY A 32 -18.63 -23.24 -27.96
C GLY A 32 -18.54 -21.82 -27.40
N ILE A 33 -19.62 -21.31 -26.80
CA ILE A 33 -19.65 -20.00 -26.14
C ILE A 33 -18.68 -19.95 -24.96
N GLY A 34 -18.64 -21.00 -24.12
CA GLY A 34 -17.71 -21.07 -22.99
C GLY A 34 -16.24 -21.05 -23.42
N ILE A 35 -15.89 -21.82 -24.45
CA ILE A 35 -14.54 -21.82 -25.04
C ILE A 35 -14.21 -20.43 -25.60
N PHE A 36 -15.17 -19.78 -26.28
CA PHE A 36 -14.99 -18.45 -26.85
C PHE A 36 -14.73 -17.38 -25.78
N ILE A 37 -15.51 -17.37 -24.69
CA ILE A 37 -15.29 -16.47 -23.54
C ILE A 37 -13.93 -16.73 -22.89
N GLY A 38 -13.55 -18.01 -22.72
CA GLY A 38 -12.23 -18.37 -22.19
C GLY A 38 -11.08 -17.84 -23.06
N TYR A 39 -11.22 -17.90 -24.38
CA TYR A 39 -10.23 -17.37 -25.32
C TYR A 39 -10.16 -15.83 -25.29
N LEU A 40 -11.31 -15.15 -25.21
CA LEU A 40 -11.35 -13.69 -25.06
C LEU A 40 -10.72 -13.23 -23.75
N ASN A 41 -10.97 -13.93 -22.64
CA ASN A 41 -10.33 -13.63 -21.36
C ASN A 41 -8.81 -13.82 -21.44
N ASN A 42 -8.31 -14.89 -22.08
CA ASN A 42 -6.87 -15.09 -22.28
C ASN A 42 -6.25 -13.98 -23.14
N LEU A 43 -6.95 -13.53 -24.19
CA LEU A 43 -6.51 -12.43 -25.04
C LEU A 43 -6.42 -11.09 -24.28
N ILE A 44 -7.42 -10.77 -23.45
CA ILE A 44 -7.46 -9.56 -22.62
C ILE A 44 -6.39 -9.60 -21.53
N LEU A 45 -6.16 -10.76 -20.92
CA LEU A 45 -5.12 -10.96 -19.91
C LEU A 45 -3.71 -10.85 -20.53
N LYS A 46 -3.48 -11.43 -21.72
CA LYS A 46 -2.21 -11.29 -22.45
C LYS A 46 -1.91 -9.85 -22.89
N GLN A 47 -2.93 -9.04 -23.16
CA GLN A 47 -2.73 -7.62 -23.48
C GLN A 47 -2.35 -6.78 -22.26
N SER A 48 -2.58 -7.31 -21.05
CA SER A 48 -2.22 -6.66 -19.77
C SER A 48 -0.86 -7.10 -19.22
N GLU A 49 -0.19 -8.06 -19.87
CA GLU A 49 1.23 -8.28 -19.66
C GLU A 49 2.00 -7.22 -20.45
N VAL A 50 2.09 -6.02 -19.88
CA VAL A 50 3.23 -5.14 -20.16
C VAL A 50 4.45 -6.01 -19.89
N SER A 51 5.21 -6.35 -20.94
CA SER A 51 6.57 -6.87 -20.79
C SER A 51 7.35 -5.84 -20.00
N THR A 52 7.27 -5.97 -18.68
CA THR A 52 8.15 -5.31 -17.76
C THR A 52 9.40 -6.15 -17.89
N GLU A 53 10.26 -5.81 -18.87
CA GLU A 53 11.68 -5.98 -18.63
C GLU A 53 11.90 -5.47 -17.22
N THR A 54 12.39 -6.34 -16.35
CA THR A 54 12.66 -6.06 -14.96
C THR A 54 13.73 -4.96 -14.90
N VAL A 55 13.33 -3.72 -15.14
CA VAL A 55 14.06 -2.55 -14.71
C VAL A 55 13.89 -2.60 -13.21
N LEU A 56 14.89 -3.18 -12.54
CA LEU A 56 15.07 -3.00 -11.11
C LEU A 56 14.85 -1.51 -10.84
N PRO A 57 13.86 -1.13 -10.00
CA PRO A 57 13.72 0.27 -9.64
C PRO A 57 15.09 0.75 -9.16
N PRO A 58 15.51 1.98 -9.52
CA PRO A 58 16.78 2.52 -9.04
C PRO A 58 16.84 2.29 -7.53
N PRO A 59 18.00 1.85 -6.99
CA PRO A 59 18.10 1.55 -5.57
C PRO A 59 17.52 2.73 -4.81
N VAL A 60 16.49 2.47 -4.01
CA VAL A 60 15.92 3.48 -3.12
C VAL A 60 17.08 3.83 -2.19
N VAL A 61 17.76 4.94 -2.48
CA VAL A 61 18.82 5.45 -1.62
C VAL A 61 18.11 5.84 -0.33
N ASP A 62 18.19 4.97 0.68
CA ASP A 62 17.70 5.28 2.00
C ASP A 62 18.60 6.40 2.54
N THR A 63 18.17 7.65 2.35
CA THR A 63 18.86 8.85 2.85
C THR A 63 18.64 9.06 4.34
N SER A 64 17.94 8.13 5.01
CA SER A 64 17.76 8.21 6.44
C SER A 64 19.05 7.88 7.19
N VAL A 65 19.24 8.59 8.29
CA VAL A 65 20.35 8.40 9.22
C VAL A 65 19.76 7.89 10.53
N ILE A 66 20.48 6.97 11.16
CA ILE A 66 20.14 6.46 12.49
C ILE A 66 21.09 7.14 13.48
N LEU A 67 20.52 7.81 14.48
CA LEU A 67 21.24 8.42 15.59
C LEU A 67 20.78 7.80 16.91
N GLU A 68 21.65 7.75 17.90
CA GLU A 68 21.35 7.20 19.22
C GLU A 68 21.58 8.27 20.28
N GLY A 69 20.65 8.37 21.24
CA GLY A 69 20.76 9.31 22.34
C GLY A 69 19.48 9.42 23.16
N ARG A 70 19.47 10.35 24.10
CA ARG A 70 18.32 10.66 24.93
C ARG A 70 17.47 11.75 24.28
N VAL A 71 16.17 11.51 24.14
CA VAL A 71 15.22 12.54 23.69
C VAL A 71 14.95 13.49 24.85
N SER A 72 15.15 14.78 24.63
CA SER A 72 14.87 15.84 25.60
C SER A 72 14.03 16.93 24.95
N TYR A 73 13.12 17.54 25.71
CA TYR A 73 12.34 18.69 25.24
C TYR A 73 13.23 19.93 25.05
N THR A 74 12.95 20.72 24.00
CA THR A 74 13.53 22.04 23.77
C THR A 74 12.43 23.06 23.46
N ASN A 75 12.63 24.32 23.86
CA ASN A 75 11.63 25.35 23.67
C ASN A 75 11.43 25.65 22.16
N PRO A 76 10.22 25.45 21.59
CA PRO A 76 9.94 25.73 20.19
C PRO A 76 10.11 27.20 19.79
N GLU A 77 10.07 28.13 20.75
CA GLU A 77 10.30 29.56 20.49
C GLU A 77 11.72 29.85 19.97
N TYR A 78 12.68 28.95 20.19
CA TYR A 78 14.01 29.06 19.59
C TYR A 78 14.03 28.74 18.09
N TYR A 79 13.00 28.08 17.57
CA TYR A 79 12.88 27.66 16.16
C TYR A 79 11.50 28.05 15.59
N PRO A 80 11.20 29.35 15.48
CA PRO A 80 9.88 29.84 15.13
C PRO A 80 9.47 29.37 13.72
N GLY A 81 8.31 28.71 13.63
CA GLY A 81 7.74 28.24 12.36
C GLY A 81 8.27 26.90 11.85
N ASP A 82 9.24 26.29 12.55
CA ASP A 82 9.74 24.95 12.21
C ASP A 82 9.17 23.85 13.13
N GLU A 83 8.43 24.21 14.20
CA GLU A 83 7.76 23.30 15.14
C GLU A 83 8.70 22.25 15.78
N ILE A 84 9.97 22.62 15.96
CA ILE A 84 10.97 21.78 16.62
C ILE A 84 10.78 21.90 18.12
N SER A 85 10.46 20.78 18.78
CA SER A 85 10.18 20.73 20.22
C SER A 85 11.05 19.72 20.97
N TYR A 86 11.91 18.98 20.27
CA TYR A 86 12.76 17.97 20.88
C TYR A 86 14.19 18.02 20.33
N VAL A 87 15.12 17.51 21.13
CA VAL A 87 16.53 17.40 20.81
C VAL A 87 17.05 16.02 21.25
N LEU A 88 17.90 15.42 20.43
CA LEU A 88 18.64 14.23 20.78
C LEU A 88 19.93 14.63 21.47
N THR A 89 20.16 14.11 22.66
CA THR A 89 21.34 14.41 23.49
C THR A 89 22.17 13.16 23.73
N ASP A 90 23.49 13.30 23.86
CA ASP A 90 24.36 12.19 24.21
C ASP A 90 24.34 11.90 25.72
N SER A 91 25.10 10.88 26.15
CA SER A 91 25.24 10.52 27.57
C SER A 91 25.81 11.62 28.47
N SER A 92 26.45 12.64 27.90
CA SER A 92 26.99 13.81 28.60
C SER A 92 26.04 15.01 28.62
N GLY A 93 24.86 14.88 27.97
CA GLY A 93 23.89 15.96 27.82
C GLY A 93 24.21 16.92 26.68
N LYS A 94 25.20 16.61 25.84
CA LYS A 94 25.52 17.43 24.66
C LYS A 94 24.50 17.16 23.56
N GLU A 95 24.04 18.23 22.92
CA GLU A 95 23.16 18.16 21.75
C GLU A 95 23.84 17.46 20.55
N ILE A 96 23.17 16.42 20.05
CA ILE A 96 23.54 15.68 18.84
C ILE A 96 22.78 16.24 17.63
N SER A 97 21.45 16.36 17.74
CA SER A 97 20.60 16.82 16.65
C SER A 97 19.22 17.24 17.14
N LEU A 98 18.69 18.32 16.56
CA LEU A 98 17.28 18.71 16.73
C LEU A 98 16.36 17.68 16.07
N LEU A 99 15.22 17.43 16.70
CA LEU A 99 14.25 16.42 16.27
C LEU A 99 12.91 17.07 15.96
N LYS A 100 12.34 16.69 14.81
CA LYS A 100 10.96 16.99 14.44
C LYS A 100 10.23 15.70 14.07
N ALA A 101 9.00 15.54 14.52
CA ALA A 101 8.10 14.48 14.09
C ALA A 101 6.77 15.10 13.64
N GLU A 102 6.07 14.42 12.72
CA GLU A 102 4.71 14.79 12.31
C GLU A 102 3.64 14.23 13.28
N ASP A 103 4.05 13.34 14.18
CA ASP A 103 3.21 12.66 15.15
C ASP A 103 3.78 12.79 16.58
N ASP A 104 3.05 12.28 17.57
CA ASP A 104 3.39 12.41 18.99
C ASP A 104 4.50 11.43 19.46
N LYS A 105 5.20 10.73 18.55
CA LYS A 105 6.17 9.68 18.95
C LYS A 105 7.34 10.19 19.76
N LEU A 106 7.74 11.45 19.56
CA LEU A 106 8.83 12.06 20.32
C LEU A 106 8.41 12.40 21.75
N ALA A 107 7.13 12.75 21.97
CA ALA A 107 6.58 12.95 23.31
C ALA A 107 6.58 11.64 24.11
N LEU A 108 6.23 10.52 23.46
CA LEU A 108 6.27 9.19 24.09
C LEU A 108 7.68 8.70 24.40
N ALA A 109 8.68 9.18 23.66
CA ALA A 109 10.08 8.83 23.83
C ALA A 109 10.86 9.81 24.73
N GLU A 110 10.21 10.86 25.24
CA GLU A 110 10.86 11.88 26.05
C GLU A 110 11.51 11.26 27.31
N GLY A 111 12.76 11.62 27.55
CA GLY A 111 13.54 11.15 28.68
C GLY A 111 14.17 9.76 28.49
N LEU A 112 13.81 9.02 27.43
CA LEU A 112 14.35 7.69 27.13
C LEU A 112 15.59 7.76 26.23
N ASN A 113 16.50 6.80 26.41
CA ASN A 113 17.58 6.53 25.47
C ASN A 113 17.03 5.67 24.33
N VAL A 114 17.07 6.20 23.11
CA VAL A 114 16.44 5.59 21.94
C VAL A 114 17.35 5.71 20.72
N LYS A 115 17.09 4.87 19.72
CA LYS A 115 17.63 5.06 18.37
C LYS A 115 16.57 5.72 17.50
N VAL A 116 16.92 6.84 16.87
CA VAL A 116 16.03 7.63 16.04
C VAL A 116 16.47 7.49 14.59
N LYS A 117 15.56 7.03 13.72
CA LYS A 117 15.76 6.97 12.27
C LYS A 117 15.00 8.11 11.61
N GLY A 118 15.70 8.92 10.82
CA GLY A 118 15.08 10.08 10.18
C GLY A 118 15.89 10.65 9.04
N VAL A 119 15.35 11.63 8.35
CA VAL A 119 16.01 12.31 7.23
C VAL A 119 16.56 13.64 7.70
N LYS A 120 17.81 13.96 7.35
CA LYS A 120 18.40 15.27 7.64
C LYS A 120 17.73 16.33 6.79
N MET A 121 17.20 17.35 7.46
CA MET A 121 16.53 18.49 6.87
C MET A 121 17.15 19.77 7.42
N THR A 122 16.86 20.89 6.77
CA THR A 122 17.32 22.21 7.20
C THR A 122 16.12 23.13 7.34
N THR A 123 16.07 23.86 8.46
CA THR A 123 15.06 24.90 8.71
C THR A 123 15.21 26.06 7.74
N ARG A 124 14.21 26.93 7.68
CA ARG A 124 14.31 28.18 6.88
C ARG A 124 15.47 29.07 7.33
N ALA A 125 15.84 29.00 8.62
CA ALA A 125 16.94 29.74 9.21
C ALA A 125 18.33 29.11 8.98
N GLY A 126 18.42 27.93 8.34
CA GLY A 126 19.69 27.25 8.07
C GLY A 126 20.14 26.27 9.17
N THR A 127 19.37 26.10 10.25
CA THR A 127 19.64 25.11 11.29
C THR A 127 19.26 23.71 10.83
N ASN A 128 20.15 22.75 11.01
CA ASN A 128 19.91 21.34 10.65
C ASN A 128 19.06 20.63 11.71
N TYR A 129 18.09 19.85 11.27
CA TYR A 129 17.27 19.00 12.13
C TYR A 129 17.04 17.63 11.47
N LEU A 130 16.62 16.67 12.26
CA LEU A 130 16.25 15.34 11.81
C LEU A 130 14.72 15.22 11.80
N LEU A 131 14.14 15.01 10.62
CA LEU A 131 12.73 14.63 10.50
C LEU A 131 12.60 13.14 10.81
N VAL A 132 12.04 12.83 11.97
CA VAL A 132 11.99 11.50 12.56
C VAL A 132 10.90 10.68 11.91
N LYS A 133 11.31 9.56 11.29
CA LYS A 133 10.40 8.54 10.76
C LYS A 133 10.06 7.51 11.83
N GLU A 134 11.08 6.99 12.50
CA GLU A 134 10.94 5.90 13.46
C GLU A 134 11.75 6.18 14.73
N VAL A 135 11.19 5.77 15.87
CA VAL A 135 11.89 5.75 17.16
C VAL A 135 11.91 4.30 17.63
N ILE A 136 13.12 3.79 17.88
CA ILE A 136 13.36 2.43 18.33
C ILE A 136 13.70 2.50 19.82
N ILE A 137 12.76 2.06 20.63
CA ILE A 137 12.93 1.94 22.08
C ILE A 137 13.37 0.50 22.37
N ASN A 138 14.58 0.33 22.90
CA ASN A 138 14.99 -0.98 23.40
C ASN A 138 14.28 -1.25 24.72
N ALA A 139 13.18 -2.00 24.66
CA ALA A 139 12.55 -2.59 25.84
C ALA A 139 13.40 -3.77 26.34
N ALA A 140 14.58 -3.48 26.88
CA ALA A 140 15.38 -4.42 27.64
C ALA A 140 15.47 -3.93 29.09
N ASN A 141 14.43 -4.26 29.85
CA ASN A 141 14.43 -4.35 31.32
C ASN A 141 13.55 -5.53 31.70
#